data_AF-A0A2R5FSV0-F1
#
_entry.id   AF-A0A2R5FSV0-F1
#
_cell.length_a   1.000
_cell.length_b   1.000
_cell.length_c   1.000
_cell.angle_alpha   90.00
_cell.angle_beta   90.00
_cell.angle_gamma   90.00
#
_symmetry.space_group_name_H-M   'P 1'
#
loop_
_entity.id
_entity.type
_entity.pdbx_description
1 polymer ?
#
loop_
_entity_poly.entity_id
_entity_poly.type
_entity_poly.pdbx_seq_one_letter_code
_entity_poly.pdbx_strand_id
1 'polypeptide(L)'
;MVGEKIGTLVIGKNHQWKQEINLGTKTNQNFVSIPHSRFIEQLQYKAELVGITVLINEESYTSASSFLDLDPIPVYKKGEKHTFSGKRIKRAWYKSSNGKLIHADINASLNITRKVVPATYSLGIEDIAVYPFCVTPGKVA
;
A
#
# COMPACT_ATOMS: atom_id res chain seq x y z
N MET A 1 -1.44 4.13 -17.53
CA MET A 1 -1.18 2.69 -17.27
C MET A 1 -0.66 2.01 -18.53
N VAL A 2 -1.47 1.86 -19.59
CA VAL A 2 -0.99 1.27 -20.87
C VAL A 2 0.03 2.18 -21.58
N GLY A 3 -0.21 3.49 -21.63
CA GLY A 3 0.75 4.45 -22.18
C GLY A 3 2.08 4.56 -21.41
N GLU A 4 2.08 4.15 -20.14
CA GLU A 4 3.25 4.17 -19.24
C GLU A 4 3.96 2.80 -19.19
N LYS A 5 3.58 1.86 -20.07
CA LYS A 5 4.13 0.49 -20.13
C LYS A 5 4.05 -0.28 -18.80
N ILE A 6 3.01 -0.03 -18.00
CA ILE A 6 2.79 -0.78 -16.75
C ILE A 6 2.16 -2.13 -17.09
N GLY A 7 2.92 -3.22 -16.95
CA GLY A 7 2.46 -4.58 -17.25
C GLY A 7 1.85 -5.33 -16.06
N THR A 8 2.08 -4.88 -14.82
CA THR A 8 1.61 -5.57 -13.61
C THR A 8 1.07 -4.58 -12.60
N LEU A 9 -0.11 -4.88 -12.06
CA LEU A 9 -0.78 -4.15 -11.00
C LEU A 9 -0.80 -5.01 -9.73
N VAL A 10 -0.31 -4.46 -8.62
CA VAL A 10 -0.35 -5.13 -7.32
C VAL A 10 -1.41 -4.49 -6.44
N ILE A 11 -2.28 -5.31 -5.85
CA ILE A 11 -3.36 -4.86 -4.97
C ILE A 11 -3.23 -5.54 -3.61
N GLY A 12 -3.16 -4.74 -2.55
CA GLY A 12 -3.27 -5.19 -1.17
C GLY A 12 -4.72 -5.52 -0.80
N LYS A 13 -4.96 -6.69 -0.22
CA LYS A 13 -6.27 -7.08 0.31
C LYS A 13 -6.12 -7.99 1.51
N ASN A 14 -6.60 -7.54 2.67
CA ASN A 14 -6.75 -8.39 3.84
C ASN A 14 -8.12 -9.09 3.84
N HIS A 15 -8.11 -10.41 4.00
CA HIS A 15 -9.36 -11.17 4.13
C HIS A 15 -10.07 -10.77 5.42
N GLN A 16 -11.40 -10.60 5.36
CA GLN A 16 -12.25 -10.28 6.53
C GLN A 16 -11.89 -9.01 7.32
N TRP A 17 -11.03 -8.12 6.81
CA TRP A 17 -10.67 -6.85 7.48
C TRP A 17 -11.86 -5.91 7.77
N LYS A 18 -13.04 -6.20 7.20
CA LYS A 18 -14.30 -5.50 7.45
C LYS A 18 -15.14 -6.07 8.59
N GLN A 19 -14.81 -7.25 9.09
CA GLN A 19 -15.52 -7.90 10.18
C GLN A 19 -14.95 -7.43 11.53
N GLU A 20 -15.85 -7.17 12.49
CA GLU A 20 -15.52 -6.83 13.88
C GLU A 20 -14.54 -5.64 14.06
N ILE A 21 -14.58 -4.67 13.15
CA ILE A 21 -13.73 -3.49 13.24
C ILE A 21 -14.14 -2.63 14.42
N ASN A 22 -13.15 -2.17 15.19
CA ASN A 22 -13.37 -1.25 16.31
C ASN A 22 -12.71 0.13 16.05
N LEU A 23 -13.23 0.88 15.08
CA LEU A 23 -12.77 2.25 14.73
C LEU A 23 -13.79 3.34 15.12
N GLY A 24 -14.83 2.97 15.87
CA GLY A 24 -15.94 3.83 16.24
C GLY A 24 -17.12 3.79 15.26
N THR A 25 -18.33 4.02 15.77
CA THR A 25 -19.60 3.73 15.08
C THR A 25 -19.73 4.39 13.70
N LYS A 26 -19.46 5.70 13.60
CA LYS A 26 -19.57 6.46 12.33
C LYS A 26 -18.55 6.01 11.29
N THR A 27 -17.31 5.75 11.72
CA THR A 27 -16.22 5.31 10.83
C THR A 27 -16.48 3.89 10.34
N ASN A 28 -16.93 2.99 11.22
CA ASN A 28 -17.30 1.63 10.86
C ASN A 28 -18.40 1.59 9.82
N GLN A 29 -19.48 2.39 9.99
CA GLN A 29 -20.59 2.44 9.04
C GLN A 29 -20.13 2.87 7.64
N ASN A 30 -19.34 3.95 7.57
CA ASN A 30 -18.77 4.44 6.31
C ASN A 30 -17.80 3.44 5.68
N PHE A 31 -17.08 2.67 6.49
CA PHE A 31 -16.07 1.74 6.00
C PHE A 31 -16.67 0.42 5.51
N VAL A 32 -17.68 -0.10 6.22
CA VAL A 32 -18.38 -1.34 5.87
C VAL A 32 -19.23 -1.14 4.61
N SER A 33 -19.80 0.05 4.39
CA SER A 33 -20.63 0.34 3.20
C SER A 33 -19.84 0.37 1.89
N ILE A 34 -18.53 0.60 1.91
CA ILE A 34 -17.69 0.65 0.71
C ILE A 34 -17.54 -0.77 0.11
N PRO A 35 -17.97 -1.03 -1.13
CA PRO A 35 -17.90 -2.36 -1.75
C PRO A 35 -16.49 -2.66 -2.30
N HIS A 36 -15.50 -2.75 -1.40
CA HIS A 36 -14.08 -2.89 -1.76
C HIS A 36 -13.77 -4.13 -2.62
N SER A 37 -14.34 -5.29 -2.28
CA SER A 37 -14.12 -6.52 -3.08
C SER A 37 -14.63 -6.36 -4.51
N ARG A 38 -15.85 -5.81 -4.68
CA ARG A 38 -16.43 -5.56 -6.00
C ARG A 38 -15.61 -4.55 -6.80
N PHE A 39 -15.07 -3.53 -6.15
CA PHE A 39 -14.18 -2.58 -6.82
C PHE A 39 -12.91 -3.26 -7.33
N ILE A 40 -12.28 -4.13 -6.53
CA ILE A 40 -11.11 -4.91 -6.95
C ILE A 40 -11.46 -5.82 -8.13
N GLU A 41 -12.59 -6.53 -8.08
CA GLU A 41 -13.04 -7.40 -9.17
C GLU A 41 -13.24 -6.63 -10.49
N GLN A 42 -13.88 -5.46 -10.43
CA GLN A 42 -14.07 -4.59 -11.60
C GLN A 42 -12.74 -4.04 -12.12
N LEU A 43 -11.83 -3.68 -11.23
CA LEU A 43 -10.50 -3.20 -11.59
C LEU A 43 -9.68 -4.31 -12.26
N GLN A 44 -9.72 -5.52 -11.70
CA GLN A 44 -9.06 -6.70 -12.26
C GLN A 44 -9.57 -6.99 -13.66
N TYR A 45 -10.89 -7.08 -13.84
CA TYR A 45 -11.51 -7.30 -15.13
C TYR A 45 -11.04 -6.27 -16.18
N LYS A 46 -11.06 -4.97 -15.83
CA LYS A 46 -10.62 -3.91 -16.75
C LYS A 46 -9.12 -3.94 -17.05
N ALA A 47 -8.30 -4.29 -16.07
CA ALA A 47 -6.85 -4.39 -16.24
C ALA A 47 -6.48 -5.58 -17.15
N GLU A 48 -7.11 -6.74 -16.94
CA GLU A 48 -6.89 -7.93 -17.76
C GLU A 48 -7.31 -7.71 -19.22
N LEU A 49 -8.40 -6.97 -19.47
CA LEU A 49 -8.83 -6.61 -20.83
C LEU A 49 -7.78 -5.83 -21.63
N VAL A 50 -6.91 -5.07 -20.96
CA VAL A 50 -5.83 -4.31 -21.60
C VAL A 50 -4.47 -5.00 -21.46
N GLY A 51 -4.45 -6.27 -21.05
CA GLY A 51 -3.25 -7.10 -20.92
C GLY A 51 -2.40 -6.83 -19.68
N ILE A 52 -2.96 -6.17 -18.66
CA ILE A 52 -2.26 -5.92 -17.38
C ILE A 52 -2.52 -7.09 -16.43
N THR A 53 -1.46 -7.71 -15.92
CA THR A 53 -1.56 -8.76 -14.90
C THR A 53 -1.89 -8.16 -13.55
N VAL A 54 -2.88 -8.70 -12.84
CA VAL A 54 -3.26 -8.23 -11.50
C VAL A 54 -2.87 -9.26 -10.44
N LEU A 55 -2.09 -8.83 -9.46
CA LEU A 55 -1.63 -9.65 -8.33
C LEU A 55 -2.27 -9.14 -7.05
N ILE A 56 -3.11 -9.97 -6.43
CA ILE A 56 -3.74 -9.67 -5.14
C ILE A 56 -2.90 -10.32 -4.05
N ASN A 57 -2.43 -9.54 -3.07
CA ASN A 57 -1.66 -10.05 -1.94
C ASN A 57 -2.13 -9.47 -0.60
N GLU A 58 -1.78 -10.16 0.46
CA GLU A 58 -2.05 -9.77 1.84
C GLU A 58 -1.25 -8.50 2.22
N GLU A 59 -1.89 -7.54 2.90
CA GLU A 59 -1.33 -6.22 3.16
C GLU A 59 -1.11 -5.90 4.65
N SER A 60 -0.99 -6.91 5.52
CA SER A 60 -0.71 -6.68 6.94
C SER A 60 0.56 -5.88 7.15
N TYR A 61 0.49 -4.95 8.09
CA TYR A 61 1.59 -4.10 8.54
C TYR A 61 2.26 -3.24 7.46
N THR A 62 1.72 -3.15 6.24
CA THR A 62 2.29 -2.34 5.14
C THR A 62 2.31 -0.84 5.45
N SER A 63 1.34 -0.37 6.25
CA SER A 63 1.27 1.04 6.71
C SER A 63 2.01 1.30 8.02
N ALA A 64 2.47 0.25 8.71
CA ALA A 64 3.18 0.33 9.98
C ALA A 64 4.70 0.17 9.81
N SER A 65 5.11 -0.76 8.95
CA SER A 65 6.51 -0.98 8.58
C SER A 65 7.09 0.20 7.80
N SER A 66 8.35 0.51 8.07
CA SER A 66 9.07 1.54 7.33
C SER A 66 9.65 0.94 6.05
N PHE A 67 9.25 1.50 4.90
CA PHE A 67 9.87 1.15 3.62
C PHE A 67 11.34 1.56 3.59
N LEU A 68 11.64 2.78 4.08
CA LEU A 68 12.98 3.37 4.01
C LEU A 68 14.00 2.65 4.91
N ASP A 69 13.55 2.10 6.04
CA ASP A 69 14.40 1.36 6.96
C ASP A 69 14.42 -0.16 6.62
N LEU A 70 13.75 -0.56 5.53
CA LEU A 70 13.62 -1.94 5.08
C LEU A 70 13.07 -2.89 6.14
N ASP A 71 12.15 -2.41 6.98
CA ASP A 71 11.54 -3.21 8.05
C ASP A 71 10.97 -4.53 7.52
N PRO A 72 11.07 -5.63 8.30
CA PRO A 72 10.41 -6.88 7.96
C PRO A 72 8.89 -6.66 7.97
N ILE A 73 8.20 -7.21 6.97
CA ILE A 73 6.75 -7.08 6.81
C ILE A 73 6.10 -8.46 7.00
N PRO A 74 5.87 -8.89 8.26
CA PRO A 74 5.29 -10.19 8.52
C PRO A 74 3.83 -10.27 8.04
N VAL A 75 3.34 -11.49 7.88
CA VAL A 75 1.91 -11.75 7.74
C VAL A 75 1.30 -11.75 9.15
N TYR A 76 0.14 -11.13 9.32
CA TYR A 76 -0.52 -11.07 10.63
C TYR A 76 -0.77 -12.47 11.21
N LYS A 77 -0.25 -12.68 12.41
CA LYS A 77 -0.51 -13.87 13.23
C LYS A 77 -1.01 -13.43 14.60
N LYS A 78 -2.12 -14.01 15.03
CA LYS A 78 -2.75 -13.68 16.32
C LYS A 78 -1.77 -13.98 17.46
N GLY A 79 -1.42 -12.95 18.24
CA GLY A 79 -0.52 -13.07 19.39
C GLY A 79 0.91 -12.57 19.15
N GLU A 80 1.30 -12.31 17.90
CA GLU A 80 2.60 -11.72 17.60
C GLU A 80 2.53 -10.19 17.67
N LYS A 81 3.41 -9.59 18.49
CA LYS A 81 3.61 -8.14 18.53
C LYS A 81 4.86 -7.81 17.75
N HIS A 82 4.72 -6.95 16.74
CA HIS A 82 5.84 -6.44 15.97
C HIS A 82 6.08 -4.97 16.27
N THR A 83 7.34 -4.64 16.48
CA THR A 83 7.83 -3.26 16.60
C THR A 83 8.49 -2.88 15.28
N PHE A 84 7.99 -1.80 14.68
CA PHE A 84 8.55 -1.21 13.47
C PHE A 84 9.44 -0.03 13.83
N SER A 85 10.42 0.27 12.98
CA SER A 85 11.40 1.32 13.24
C SER A 85 10.84 2.73 12.99
N GLY A 86 9.90 2.84 12.04
CA GLY A 86 9.18 4.07 11.75
C GLY A 86 7.81 4.17 12.42
N LYS A 87 7.19 5.35 12.29
CA LYS A 87 5.87 5.65 12.86
C LYS A 87 5.08 6.59 11.95
N ARG A 88 3.79 6.29 11.80
CA ARG A 88 2.83 7.22 11.19
C ARG A 88 2.55 8.39 12.14
N ILE A 89 2.80 9.61 11.68
CA ILE A 89 2.55 10.83 12.48
C ILE A 89 1.13 11.34 12.24
N LYS A 90 0.75 11.48 10.97
CA LYS A 90 -0.54 12.03 10.54
C LYS A 90 -1.11 11.18 9.41
N ARG A 91 -2.34 11.46 8.99
CA ARG A 91 -2.99 10.75 7.87
C ARG A 91 -2.07 10.70 6.64
N ALA A 92 -1.52 11.83 6.22
CA ALA A 92 -0.66 11.92 5.05
C ALA A 92 0.81 11.53 5.31
N TRP A 93 1.30 11.55 6.56
CA TRP A 93 2.74 11.55 6.83
C TRP A 93 3.20 10.35 7.68
N TYR A 94 4.24 9.68 7.18
CA TYR A 94 4.99 8.64 7.85
C TYR A 94 6.42 9.11 8.11
N LYS A 95 6.98 8.79 9.28
CA LYS A 95 8.35 9.12 9.68
C LYS A 95 9.16 7.85 9.86
N SER A 96 10.25 7.72 9.11
CA SER A 96 11.23 6.63 9.28
C SER A 96 12.10 6.83 10.52
N SER A 97 12.88 5.80 10.88
CA SER A 97 13.77 5.82 12.04
C SER A 97 14.80 6.95 12.00
N ASN A 98 15.33 7.23 10.80
CA ASN A 98 16.26 8.32 10.51
C ASN A 98 15.60 9.72 10.47
N GLY A 99 14.30 9.80 10.74
CA GLY A 99 13.54 11.05 10.79
C GLY A 99 13.07 11.61 9.46
N LYS A 100 13.34 10.95 8.33
CA LYS A 100 12.80 11.35 7.02
C LYS A 100 11.28 11.18 7.00
N LEU A 101 10.62 12.08 6.26
CA LEU A 101 9.18 12.06 6.06
C LEU A 101 8.86 11.56 4.66
N ILE A 102 7.95 10.59 4.59
CA ILE A 102 7.39 10.05 3.35
C ILE A 102 5.86 10.06 3.46
N HIS A 103 5.16 10.17 2.34
CA HIS A 103 3.71 10.06 2.37
C HIS A 103 3.29 8.65 2.81
N ALA A 104 2.30 8.54 3.68
CA ALA A 104 1.88 7.26 4.24
C ALA A 104 1.40 6.28 3.16
N ASP A 105 0.68 6.79 2.15
CA ASP A 105 0.19 5.95 1.04
C ASP A 105 1.34 5.46 0.16
N ILE A 106 2.37 6.28 -0.07
CA ILE A 106 3.57 5.87 -0.82
C ILE A 106 4.29 4.75 -0.07
N ASN A 107 4.51 4.93 1.24
CA ASN A 107 5.14 3.93 2.09
C ASN A 107 4.40 2.60 2.03
N ALA A 108 3.06 2.63 2.14
CA ALA A 108 2.22 1.45 2.05
C ALA A 108 2.29 0.77 0.67
N SER A 109 2.17 1.55 -0.42
CA SER A 109 2.27 1.01 -1.79
C SER A 109 3.62 0.33 -2.05
N LEU A 110 4.72 0.94 -1.62
CA LEU A 110 6.06 0.37 -1.78
C LEU A 110 6.25 -0.90 -0.95
N ASN A 111 5.70 -0.93 0.27
CA ASN A 111 5.72 -2.11 1.13
C ASN A 111 4.89 -3.28 0.57
N ILE A 112 3.76 -3.00 -0.08
CA ILE A 112 2.96 -4.02 -0.80
C ILE A 112 3.77 -4.63 -1.94
N THR A 113 4.49 -3.81 -2.71
CA THR A 113 5.39 -4.30 -3.77
C THR A 113 6.49 -5.18 -3.19
N ARG A 114 7.13 -4.80 -2.07
CA ARG A 114 8.12 -5.63 -1.37
C ARG A 114 7.59 -6.99 -0.92
N LYS A 115 6.30 -7.07 -0.55
CA LYS A 115 5.65 -8.33 -0.18
C LYS A 115 5.41 -9.26 -1.36
N VAL A 116 5.06 -8.73 -2.53
CA VAL A 116 4.80 -9.53 -3.74
C VAL A 116 6.08 -9.94 -4.45
N VAL A 117 7.07 -9.07 -4.43
CA VAL A 117 8.37 -9.30 -5.05
C VAL A 117 9.44 -9.18 -3.96
N PRO A 118 9.67 -10.21 -3.14
CA PRO A 118 10.71 -10.18 -2.10
C PRO A 118 12.10 -9.89 -2.68
N ALA A 119 12.30 -10.28 -3.94
CA ALA A 119 13.51 -10.06 -4.73
C ALA A 119 13.50 -8.73 -5.49
N THR A 120 12.76 -7.70 -5.04
CA THR A 120 12.63 -6.43 -5.78
C THR A 120 14.00 -5.86 -6.12
N TYR A 121 14.96 -5.95 -5.20
CA TYR A 121 16.34 -5.51 -5.42
C TYR A 121 17.25 -6.56 -6.06
N SER A 122 16.89 -7.85 -6.04
CA SER A 122 17.65 -8.94 -6.67
C SER A 122 17.31 -9.14 -8.15
N LEU A 123 16.18 -8.59 -8.62
CA LEU A 123 15.70 -8.67 -10.00
C LEU A 123 16.12 -7.48 -10.87
N GLY A 124 17.01 -6.60 -10.37
CA GLY A 124 17.49 -5.45 -11.13
C GLY A 124 16.48 -4.31 -11.26
N ILE A 125 15.54 -4.16 -10.30
CA ILE A 125 14.70 -2.96 -10.23
C ILE A 125 15.59 -1.84 -9.66
N GLU A 126 16.11 -1.03 -10.57
CA GLU A 126 17.08 0.04 -10.26
C GLU A 126 16.48 1.15 -9.40
N ASP A 127 15.21 1.50 -9.63
CA ASP A 127 14.55 2.57 -8.89
C ASP A 127 13.01 2.55 -9.05
N ILE A 128 12.32 3.37 -8.26
CA ILE A 128 10.92 3.73 -8.42
C ILE A 128 10.80 4.62 -9.68
N ALA A 129 10.19 4.10 -10.74
CA ALA A 129 10.06 4.82 -12.02
C ALA A 129 9.30 6.16 -11.92
N VAL A 130 8.43 6.31 -10.92
CA VAL A 130 7.63 7.53 -10.72
C VAL A 130 7.73 7.98 -9.26
N TYR A 131 8.41 9.09 -9.04
CA TYR A 131 8.40 9.76 -7.75
C TYR A 131 7.07 10.50 -7.56
N PRO A 132 6.23 10.09 -6.60
CA PRO A 132 4.99 10.79 -6.30
C PRO A 132 5.30 12.21 -5.79
N PHE A 133 4.80 13.22 -6.51
CA PHE A 133 4.90 14.62 -6.13
C PHE A 133 3.52 15.20 -5.90
N CYS A 134 3.38 16.03 -4.86
CA CYS A 134 2.13 16.72 -4.58
C CYS A 134 2.04 17.99 -5.43
N VAL A 135 1.13 18.02 -6.40
CA VAL A 135 0.75 19.25 -7.10
C VAL A 135 -0.29 19.96 -6.24
N THR A 136 0.00 21.18 -5.78
CA THR A 136 -1.02 22.05 -5.19
C THR A 136 -1.53 22.98 -6.29
N PRO A 137 -2.79 22.85 -6.77
CA PRO A 137 -3.33 23.76 -7.77
C PRO A 137 -3.34 25.19 -7.22
N GLY A 138 -2.67 26.13 -7.90
CA GLY A 138 -2.65 27.55 -7.53
C GLY A 138 -1.34 28.07 -6.91
N LYS A 139 -0.31 27.22 -6.73
CA LYS A 139 1.08 27.67 -6.55
C LYS A 139 1.94 27.03 -7.63
N VAL A 140 2.01 27.70 -8.77
CA VAL A 140 3.02 27.45 -9.79
C VAL A 140 4.12 28.48 -9.55
N ALA A 141 5.32 27.99 -9.23
CA ALA A 141 6.61 28.67 -9.06
C ALA A 141 6.62 29.94 -8.18
#